data_AF-A0AAU0L6J8-F1
#
_entry.id   AF-A0AAU0L6J8-F1
#
_cell.length_a   1.000
_cell.length_b   1.000
_cell.length_c   1.000
_cell.angle_alpha   90.00
_cell.angle_beta   90.00
_cell.angle_gamma   90.00
#
_symmetry.space_group_name_H-M   'P 1'
#
loop_
_entity.id
_entity.type
_entity.pdbx_description
1 polymer ?
#
loop_
_entity_poly.entity_id
_entity_poly.type
_entity_poly.pdbx_seq_one_letter_code
_entity_poly.pdbx_strand_id
1 'polypeptide(L)'
;MKIDDDLRSRIAQTLYDKANDLKNNSDFLSAILYFELSSKKNKQDGEVEKHLQSLVAIAECYVSEAKKRSLDSNLVANGFYENAVQAYRRIPVRDRSKYDIESKIIEIRQKITSSGQASLDEMVSFTLPNVDISDLIESSINHVKAKATPQEALLFFTGVSHPIKYEKLLNSANDILKNSIFGSLFGGRHLSSDGRVIAITPGRNLTAGEDDPANQAALLRQAQSQFSIHIDFAVQAQILPSLKQLQLEHRFSKDLMIAVCKQSPIVQDGREILMGNALWLGFENEFGLAIHLLCPQVEHIVRSLLKQAGAITTNLSIDGIENENGLSTLMELPEAEQIFGKDLTFEIKSIFTEALGYNLRNNVAHGLLNDDESTSIASIYAWWMILRLIIRSIVHGKIIKD
;
A
#
# COMPACT_ATOMS: atom_id res chain seq x y z
N MET A 1 -42.13 -16.45 -32.80
CA MET A 1 -41.08 -16.95 -31.90
C MET A 1 -40.25 -15.79 -31.42
N LYS A 2 -40.31 -15.46 -30.13
CA LYS A 2 -39.22 -14.73 -29.50
C LYS A 2 -38.18 -15.80 -29.18
N ILE A 3 -37.22 -15.98 -30.08
CA ILE A 3 -36.22 -17.07 -30.02
C ILE A 3 -35.56 -17.17 -28.63
N ASP A 4 -35.41 -16.04 -27.94
CA ASP A 4 -34.78 -15.97 -26.62
C ASP A 4 -35.68 -16.36 -25.43
N ASP A 5 -37.00 -16.42 -25.64
CA ASP A 5 -37.99 -16.83 -24.63
C ASP A 5 -38.38 -18.30 -24.83
N ASP A 6 -38.73 -18.70 -26.07
CA ASP A 6 -39.29 -20.03 -26.36
C ASP A 6 -38.25 -21.16 -26.34
N LEU A 7 -36.96 -20.85 -26.54
CA LEU A 7 -35.87 -21.83 -26.62
C LEU A 7 -34.84 -21.69 -25.49
N ARG A 8 -35.14 -20.87 -24.48
CA ARG A 8 -34.18 -20.46 -23.45
C ARG A 8 -33.53 -21.63 -22.72
N SER A 9 -34.33 -22.59 -22.25
CA SER A 9 -33.84 -23.79 -21.56
C SER A 9 -32.92 -24.65 -22.43
N ARG A 10 -33.28 -24.81 -23.71
CA ARG A 10 -32.47 -25.56 -24.70
C ARG A 10 -31.16 -24.84 -25.01
N ILE A 11 -31.20 -23.52 -25.18
CA ILE A 11 -29.99 -22.70 -25.37
C ILE A 11 -29.07 -22.82 -24.15
N ALA A 12 -29.62 -22.73 -22.94
CA ALA A 12 -28.85 -22.86 -21.70
C ALA A 12 -28.15 -24.23 -21.61
N GLN A 13 -28.85 -25.30 -21.96
CA GLN A 13 -28.28 -26.66 -21.99
C GLN A 13 -27.20 -26.80 -23.06
N THR A 14 -27.43 -26.34 -24.29
CA THR A 14 -26.41 -26.40 -25.36
C THR A 14 -25.14 -25.62 -24.98
N LEU A 15 -25.29 -24.45 -24.35
CA LEU A 15 -24.15 -23.68 -23.84
C LEU A 15 -23.41 -24.44 -22.72
N TYR A 16 -24.14 -25.10 -21.82
CA TYR A 16 -23.56 -25.91 -20.74
C TYR A 16 -22.78 -27.10 -21.27
N ASP A 17 -23.35 -27.84 -22.24
CA ASP A 17 -22.71 -29.00 -22.86
C ASP A 17 -21.44 -28.58 -23.60
N LYS A 18 -21.51 -27.47 -24.37
CA LYS A 18 -20.35 -26.91 -25.05
C LYS A 18 -19.25 -26.47 -24.07
N ALA A 19 -19.64 -25.90 -22.92
CA ALA A 19 -18.69 -25.54 -21.88
C ALA A 19 -17.99 -26.77 -21.28
N ASN A 20 -18.70 -27.88 -21.09
CA ASN A 20 -18.09 -29.14 -20.65
C ASN A 20 -17.12 -29.72 -21.68
N ASP A 21 -17.44 -29.66 -22.97
CA ASP A 21 -16.52 -30.07 -24.03
C ASP A 21 -15.22 -29.25 -23.99
N LEU A 22 -15.33 -27.92 -23.84
CA LEU A 22 -14.19 -27.02 -23.72
C LEU A 22 -13.36 -27.32 -22.45
N LYS A 23 -14.04 -27.53 -21.31
CA LYS A 23 -13.41 -27.92 -20.03
C LYS A 23 -12.63 -29.23 -20.18
N ASN A 24 -13.21 -30.23 -20.83
CA ASN A 24 -12.56 -31.53 -21.07
C ASN A 24 -11.34 -31.41 -22.00
N ASN A 25 -11.37 -30.45 -22.93
CA ASN A 25 -10.24 -30.11 -23.79
C ASN A 25 -9.23 -29.15 -23.15
N SER A 26 -9.35 -28.86 -21.85
CA SER A 26 -8.48 -27.92 -21.11
C SER A 26 -8.47 -26.48 -21.62
N ASP A 27 -9.53 -26.07 -22.33
CA ASP A 27 -9.82 -24.67 -22.66
C ASP A 27 -10.76 -24.07 -21.61
N PHE A 28 -10.21 -23.87 -20.41
CA PHE A 28 -10.97 -23.46 -19.23
C PHE A 28 -11.50 -22.02 -19.36
N LEU A 29 -10.76 -21.12 -20.00
CA LEU A 29 -11.17 -19.73 -20.18
C LEU A 29 -12.39 -19.61 -21.10
N SER A 30 -12.39 -20.32 -22.23
CA SER A 30 -13.58 -20.38 -23.07
C SER A 30 -14.73 -21.06 -22.33
N ALA A 31 -14.47 -22.18 -21.63
CA ALA A 31 -15.51 -22.87 -20.86
C ALA A 31 -16.22 -21.95 -19.86
N ILE A 32 -15.46 -21.10 -19.15
CA ILE A 32 -16.02 -20.11 -18.22
C ILE A 32 -17.02 -19.19 -18.92
N LEU A 33 -16.68 -18.63 -20.08
CA LEU A 33 -17.58 -17.75 -20.83
C LEU A 33 -18.91 -18.44 -21.19
N TYR A 34 -18.84 -19.70 -21.62
CA TYR A 34 -20.04 -20.47 -21.95
C TYR A 34 -20.86 -20.85 -20.71
N PHE A 35 -20.21 -21.19 -19.59
CA PHE A 35 -20.91 -21.42 -18.33
C PHE A 35 -21.56 -20.14 -17.78
N GLU A 36 -20.96 -18.96 -17.95
CA GLU A 36 -21.56 -17.68 -17.56
C GLU A 36 -22.84 -17.40 -18.34
N LEU A 37 -22.80 -17.60 -19.67
CA LEU A 37 -23.96 -17.46 -20.53
C LEU A 37 -25.05 -18.47 -20.18
N SER A 38 -24.69 -19.74 -19.94
CA SER A 38 -25.63 -20.78 -19.49
C SER A 38 -26.26 -20.43 -18.14
N SER A 39 -25.44 -20.01 -17.17
CA SER A 39 -25.88 -19.58 -15.83
C SER A 39 -26.89 -18.45 -15.89
N LYS A 40 -26.64 -17.44 -16.74
CA LYS A 40 -27.54 -16.30 -16.96
C LYS A 40 -28.88 -16.77 -17.54
N LYS A 41 -28.87 -17.67 -18.52
CA LYS A 41 -30.10 -18.19 -19.15
C LYS A 41 -30.91 -19.07 -18.20
N ASN A 42 -30.26 -19.96 -17.44
CA ASN A 42 -30.93 -20.77 -16.42
C ASN A 42 -31.56 -19.91 -15.31
N LYS A 43 -30.88 -18.84 -14.88
CA LYS A 43 -31.44 -17.88 -13.90
C LYS A 43 -32.69 -17.18 -14.43
N GLN A 44 -32.70 -16.80 -15.70
CA GLN A 44 -33.86 -16.18 -16.37
C GLN A 44 -35.04 -17.15 -16.53
N ASP A 45 -34.76 -18.45 -16.61
CA ASP A 45 -35.76 -19.52 -16.78
C ASP A 45 -36.31 -20.05 -15.43
N GLY A 46 -35.78 -19.57 -14.30
CA GLY A 46 -36.14 -20.07 -12.97
C GLY A 46 -35.48 -21.40 -12.59
N GLU A 47 -34.58 -21.92 -13.43
CA GLU A 47 -33.86 -23.19 -13.23
C GLU A 47 -32.71 -23.02 -12.21
N VAL A 48 -33.08 -22.97 -10.92
CA VAL A 48 -32.14 -22.68 -9.81
C VAL A 48 -30.99 -23.70 -9.75
N GLU A 49 -31.27 -24.99 -9.87
CA GLU A 49 -30.24 -26.03 -9.74
C GLU A 49 -29.20 -25.96 -10.87
N LYS A 50 -29.64 -25.80 -12.12
CA LYS A 50 -28.74 -25.66 -13.27
C LYS A 50 -27.92 -24.38 -13.20
N HIS A 51 -28.53 -23.29 -12.73
CA HIS A 51 -27.82 -22.04 -12.47
C HIS A 51 -26.67 -22.25 -11.45
N LEU A 52 -26.94 -22.94 -10.34
CA LEU A 52 -25.94 -23.25 -9.31
C LEU A 52 -24.84 -24.18 -9.85
N GLN A 53 -25.20 -25.20 -10.62
CA GLN A 53 -24.22 -26.10 -11.27
C GLN A 53 -23.27 -25.33 -12.19
N SER A 54 -23.77 -24.37 -12.98
CA SER A 54 -22.92 -23.51 -13.81
C SER A 54 -21.96 -22.67 -12.97
N LEU A 55 -22.40 -22.10 -11.84
CA LEU A 55 -21.53 -21.33 -10.94
C LEU A 55 -20.42 -22.18 -10.32
N VAL A 56 -20.75 -23.41 -9.90
CA VAL A 56 -19.74 -24.37 -9.42
C VAL A 56 -18.74 -24.70 -10.53
N ALA A 57 -19.23 -24.98 -11.74
CA ALA A 57 -18.37 -25.31 -12.88
C ALA A 57 -17.42 -24.16 -13.26
N ILE A 58 -17.88 -22.91 -13.22
CA ILE A 58 -17.04 -21.71 -13.41
C ILE A 58 -15.89 -21.68 -12.40
N ALA A 59 -16.21 -21.87 -11.12
CA ALA A 59 -15.22 -21.84 -10.07
C ALA A 59 -14.19 -22.99 -10.22
N GLU A 60 -14.64 -24.18 -10.60
CA GLU A 60 -13.75 -25.31 -10.91
C GLU A 60 -12.86 -25.07 -12.13
N CYS A 61 -13.37 -24.43 -13.18
CA CYS A 61 -12.57 -24.03 -14.33
C CYS A 61 -11.46 -23.05 -13.93
N TYR A 62 -11.74 -22.09 -13.04
CA TYR A 62 -10.70 -21.21 -12.52
C TYR A 62 -9.65 -21.97 -11.71
N VAL A 63 -10.03 -22.95 -10.89
CA VAL A 63 -9.08 -23.81 -10.16
C VAL A 63 -8.20 -24.61 -11.14
N SER A 64 -8.78 -25.17 -12.20
CA SER A 64 -8.03 -25.93 -13.19
C SER A 64 -7.08 -25.05 -14.02
N GLU A 65 -7.52 -23.86 -14.40
CA GLU A 65 -6.65 -22.88 -15.08
C GLU A 65 -5.51 -22.45 -14.15
N ALA A 66 -5.77 -22.19 -12.86
CA ALA A 66 -4.73 -21.87 -11.89
C ALA A 66 -3.67 -22.97 -11.80
N LYS A 67 -4.08 -24.24 -11.71
CA LYS A 67 -3.16 -25.40 -11.69
C LYS A 67 -2.35 -25.52 -12.98
N LYS A 68 -2.93 -25.18 -14.13
CA LYS A 68 -2.21 -25.15 -15.40
C LYS A 68 -1.15 -24.05 -15.40
N ARG A 69 -1.51 -22.85 -14.94
CA ARG A 69 -0.61 -21.68 -14.91
C ARG A 69 0.49 -21.77 -13.87
N SER A 70 0.31 -22.54 -12.79
CA SER A 70 1.36 -22.69 -11.77
C SER A 70 2.62 -23.40 -12.28
N LEU A 71 2.57 -23.99 -13.48
CA LEU A 71 3.75 -24.52 -14.16
C LEU A 71 4.59 -23.42 -14.83
N ASP A 72 3.98 -22.28 -15.17
CA ASP A 72 4.61 -21.19 -15.91
C ASP A 72 4.84 -19.94 -15.02
N SER A 73 3.84 -19.56 -14.23
CA SER A 73 3.90 -18.43 -13.32
C SER A 73 2.95 -18.63 -12.14
N ASN A 74 3.52 -18.69 -10.94
CA ASN A 74 2.79 -18.72 -9.68
C ASN A 74 1.98 -17.44 -9.47
N LEU A 75 2.46 -16.28 -9.95
CA LEU A 75 1.73 -15.02 -9.84
C LEU A 75 0.42 -15.05 -10.65
N VAL A 76 0.48 -15.56 -11.88
CA VAL A 76 -0.72 -15.71 -12.72
C VAL A 76 -1.66 -16.76 -12.13
N ALA A 77 -1.12 -17.89 -11.66
CA ALA A 77 -1.90 -18.92 -10.98
C ALA A 77 -2.62 -18.39 -9.74
N ASN A 78 -1.94 -17.57 -8.94
CA ASN A 78 -2.49 -16.93 -7.75
C ASN A 78 -3.75 -16.11 -8.07
N GLY A 79 -3.70 -15.29 -9.13
CA GLY A 79 -4.87 -14.53 -9.59
C GLY A 79 -6.04 -15.43 -10.02
N PHE A 80 -5.78 -16.58 -10.63
CA PHE A 80 -6.84 -17.54 -10.97
C PHE A 80 -7.43 -18.25 -9.75
N TYR A 81 -6.63 -18.57 -8.73
CA TYR A 81 -7.16 -19.09 -7.46
C TYR A 81 -8.04 -18.05 -6.74
N GLU A 82 -7.68 -16.77 -6.76
CA GLU A 82 -8.55 -15.70 -6.24
C GLU A 82 -9.88 -15.63 -6.99
N ASN A 83 -9.84 -15.68 -8.33
CA ASN A 83 -11.05 -15.71 -9.15
C ASN A 83 -11.94 -16.91 -8.83
N ALA A 84 -11.35 -18.08 -8.53
CA ALA A 84 -12.11 -19.24 -8.08
C ALA A 84 -12.84 -18.98 -6.75
N VAL A 85 -12.18 -18.37 -5.75
CA VAL A 85 -12.83 -18.00 -4.48
C VAL A 85 -13.98 -17.01 -4.70
N GLN A 86 -13.79 -15.99 -5.55
CA GLN A 86 -14.85 -15.04 -5.87
C GLN A 86 -16.01 -15.71 -6.61
N ALA A 87 -15.71 -16.63 -7.53
CA ALA A 87 -16.72 -17.42 -8.22
C ALA A 87 -17.54 -18.29 -7.24
N TYR A 88 -16.87 -18.98 -6.31
CA TYR A 88 -17.55 -19.75 -5.26
C TYR A 88 -18.41 -18.87 -4.34
N ARG A 89 -17.97 -17.65 -4.02
CA ARG A 89 -18.73 -16.71 -3.18
C ARG A 89 -20.05 -16.24 -3.81
N ARG A 90 -20.19 -16.31 -5.13
CA ARG A 90 -21.47 -16.04 -5.84
C ARG A 90 -22.56 -17.05 -5.52
N ILE A 91 -22.20 -18.23 -5.00
CA ILE A 91 -23.15 -19.25 -4.59
C ILE A 91 -23.80 -18.84 -3.25
N PRO A 92 -25.14 -18.77 -3.16
CA PRO A 92 -25.84 -18.38 -1.94
C PRO A 92 -25.48 -19.28 -0.76
N VAL A 93 -25.35 -18.70 0.44
CA VAL A 93 -24.89 -19.40 1.66
C VAL A 93 -25.71 -20.66 1.94
N ARG A 94 -27.04 -20.61 1.77
CA ARG A 94 -27.96 -21.75 1.99
C ARG A 94 -27.68 -22.95 1.09
N ASP A 95 -27.08 -22.73 -0.07
CA ASP A 95 -26.84 -23.74 -1.10
C ASP A 95 -25.39 -24.29 -1.06
N ARG A 96 -24.52 -23.72 -0.21
CA ARG A 96 -23.09 -24.05 -0.16
C ARG A 96 -22.79 -25.44 0.37
N SER A 97 -23.59 -25.96 1.30
CA SER A 97 -23.40 -27.29 1.87
C SER A 97 -23.55 -28.40 0.83
N LYS A 98 -24.47 -28.22 -0.14
CA LYS A 98 -24.74 -29.19 -1.21
C LYS A 98 -23.53 -29.50 -2.09
N TYR A 99 -22.63 -28.53 -2.26
CA TYR A 99 -21.47 -28.63 -3.16
C TYR A 99 -20.13 -28.55 -2.42
N ASP A 100 -20.16 -28.65 -1.08
CA ASP A 100 -18.98 -28.55 -0.21
C ASP A 100 -18.14 -27.29 -0.45
N ILE A 101 -18.82 -26.15 -0.65
CA ILE A 101 -18.17 -24.92 -1.10
C ILE A 101 -17.19 -24.37 -0.06
N GLU A 102 -17.50 -24.50 1.23
CA GLU A 102 -16.65 -23.94 2.29
C GLU A 102 -15.29 -24.66 2.36
N SER A 103 -15.29 -25.99 2.29
CA SER A 103 -14.06 -26.79 2.24
C SER A 103 -13.23 -26.47 1.00
N LYS A 104 -13.87 -26.33 -0.18
CA LYS A 104 -13.19 -25.92 -1.41
C LYS A 104 -12.57 -24.52 -1.28
N ILE A 105 -13.26 -23.56 -0.67
CA ILE A 105 -12.71 -22.22 -0.43
C ILE A 105 -11.50 -22.28 0.50
N ILE A 106 -11.55 -23.10 1.56
CA ILE A 106 -10.42 -23.28 2.49
C ILE A 106 -9.19 -23.85 1.75
N GLU A 107 -9.38 -24.92 0.96
CA GLU A 107 -8.31 -25.53 0.17
C GLU A 107 -7.69 -24.54 -0.81
N ILE A 108 -8.52 -23.74 -1.50
CA ILE A 108 -8.04 -22.76 -2.47
C ILE A 108 -7.31 -21.62 -1.78
N ARG A 109 -7.74 -21.19 -0.58
CA ARG A 109 -7.01 -20.18 0.20
C ARG A 109 -5.60 -20.65 0.57
N GLN A 110 -5.43 -21.93 0.91
CA GLN A 110 -4.10 -22.49 1.15
C GLN A 110 -3.23 -22.42 -0.12
N LYS A 111 -3.82 -22.68 -1.30
CA LYS A 111 -3.13 -22.55 -2.60
C LYS A 111 -2.78 -21.11 -2.94
N ILE A 112 -3.64 -20.14 -2.62
CA ILE A 112 -3.35 -18.71 -2.75
C ILE A 112 -2.13 -18.37 -1.89
N THR A 113 -2.07 -18.82 -0.64
CA THR A 113 -0.91 -18.57 0.23
C THR A 113 0.36 -19.18 -0.35
N SER A 114 0.34 -20.46 -0.72
CA SER A 114 1.54 -21.13 -1.24
C SER A 114 2.02 -20.57 -2.57
N SER A 115 1.11 -20.26 -3.51
CA SER A 115 1.50 -19.70 -4.80
C SER A 115 1.89 -18.23 -4.66
N GLY A 116 1.33 -17.49 -3.71
CA GLY A 116 1.74 -16.12 -3.39
C GLY A 116 3.18 -16.07 -2.89
N GLN A 117 3.54 -16.96 -1.97
CA GLN A 117 4.93 -17.11 -1.49
C GLN A 117 5.88 -17.49 -2.63
N ALA A 118 5.53 -18.49 -3.43
CA ALA A 118 6.34 -18.90 -4.59
C ALA A 118 6.48 -17.80 -5.66
N SER A 119 5.52 -16.86 -5.74
CA SER A 119 5.61 -15.72 -6.67
C SER A 119 6.74 -14.76 -6.31
N LEU A 120 7.18 -14.71 -5.04
CA LEU A 120 8.31 -13.88 -4.62
C LEU A 120 9.62 -14.36 -5.23
N ASP A 121 9.80 -15.68 -5.35
CA ASP A 121 10.99 -16.27 -5.98
C ASP A 121 11.03 -16.04 -7.51
N GLU A 122 9.88 -15.78 -8.13
CA GLU A 122 9.76 -15.43 -9.55
C GLU A 122 10.03 -13.93 -9.82
N MET A 123 10.08 -13.09 -8.79
CA MET A 123 10.26 -11.65 -8.95
C MET A 123 11.70 -11.32 -9.36
N VAL A 124 11.84 -10.51 -10.40
CA VAL A 124 13.13 -10.00 -10.87
C VAL A 124 13.33 -8.59 -10.31
N SER A 125 14.42 -8.41 -9.58
CA SER A 125 14.86 -7.08 -9.15
C SER A 125 15.45 -6.32 -10.33
N PHE A 126 15.01 -5.07 -10.51
CA PHE A 126 15.62 -4.15 -11.46
C PHE A 126 16.53 -3.19 -10.71
N THR A 127 17.80 -3.16 -11.08
CA THR A 127 18.74 -2.17 -10.58
C THR A 127 18.68 -0.93 -11.47
N LEU A 128 18.46 0.23 -10.89
CA LEU A 128 18.62 1.49 -11.62
C LEU A 128 20.09 1.68 -12.05
N PRO A 129 20.38 2.41 -13.13
CA PRO A 129 21.75 2.73 -13.50
C PRO A 129 22.48 3.38 -12.32
N ASN A 130 23.76 3.03 -12.12
CA ASN A 130 24.57 3.64 -11.09
C ASN A 130 24.66 5.15 -11.34
N VAL A 131 24.13 5.93 -10.40
CA VAL A 131 24.28 7.38 -10.37
C VAL A 131 25.37 7.72 -9.36
N ASP A 132 26.36 8.51 -9.78
CA ASP A 132 27.34 9.03 -8.84
C ASP A 132 26.68 10.09 -7.95
N ILE A 133 26.66 9.84 -6.65
CA ILE A 133 26.05 10.70 -5.63
C ILE A 133 27.10 11.35 -4.71
N SER A 134 28.40 11.25 -5.05
CA SER A 134 29.50 11.72 -4.22
C SER A 134 29.38 13.21 -3.86
N ASP A 135 29.07 14.07 -4.83
CA ASP A 135 28.89 15.51 -4.62
C ASP A 135 27.71 15.81 -3.67
N LEU A 136 26.63 15.03 -3.78
CA LEU A 136 25.45 15.19 -2.93
C LEU A 136 25.76 14.77 -1.49
N ILE A 137 26.52 13.69 -1.31
CA ILE A 137 27.03 13.24 0.00
C ILE A 137 27.91 14.32 0.62
N GLU A 138 28.91 14.81 -0.12
CA GLU A 138 29.83 15.84 0.40
C GLU A 138 29.08 17.12 0.80
N SER A 139 28.16 17.59 -0.05
CA SER A 139 27.33 18.75 0.22
C SER A 139 26.48 18.58 1.48
N SER A 140 25.86 17.40 1.67
CA SER A 140 25.04 17.11 2.84
C SER A 140 25.86 17.10 4.14
N ILE A 141 27.05 16.48 4.12
CA ILE A 141 27.98 16.47 5.25
C ILE A 141 28.39 17.90 5.58
N ASN A 142 28.83 18.68 4.57
CA ASN A 142 29.25 20.06 4.75
C ASN A 142 28.13 20.97 5.28
N HIS A 143 26.87 20.67 4.95
CA HIS A 143 25.72 21.41 5.45
C HIS A 143 25.61 21.35 6.98
N VAL A 144 25.91 20.19 7.57
CA VAL A 144 25.76 19.93 9.01
C VAL A 144 27.06 19.99 9.81
N LYS A 145 28.21 20.01 9.14
CA LYS A 145 29.53 20.02 9.77
C LYS A 145 29.80 21.30 10.55
N ALA A 146 30.60 21.17 11.61
CA ALA A 146 31.19 22.25 12.39
C ALA A 146 30.18 23.26 12.97
N LYS A 147 29.01 22.77 13.43
CA LYS A 147 28.07 23.62 14.18
C LYS A 147 28.52 23.77 15.62
N ALA A 148 28.26 24.93 16.21
CA ALA A 148 28.77 25.23 17.54
C ALA A 148 28.04 24.45 18.63
N THR A 149 26.77 24.13 18.41
CA THR A 149 25.91 23.46 19.40
C THR A 149 25.13 22.30 18.79
N PRO A 150 24.77 21.28 19.60
CA PRO A 150 23.89 20.21 19.15
C PRO A 150 22.55 20.70 18.60
N GLN A 151 21.99 21.77 19.18
CA GLN A 151 20.72 22.37 18.76
C GLN A 151 20.84 22.99 17.36
N GLU A 152 21.94 23.70 17.10
CA GLU A 152 22.23 24.25 15.78
C GLU A 152 22.45 23.12 14.76
N ALA A 153 23.24 22.10 15.10
CA ALA A 153 23.43 20.91 14.26
C ALA A 153 22.12 20.23 13.89
N LEU A 154 21.22 20.05 14.86
CA LEU A 154 19.88 19.49 14.65
C LEU A 154 19.06 20.34 13.67
N LEU A 155 19.07 21.66 13.83
CA LEU A 155 18.33 22.55 12.93
C LEU A 155 18.83 22.43 11.49
N PHE A 156 20.15 22.43 11.26
CA PHE A 156 20.73 22.20 9.93
C PHE A 156 20.42 20.79 9.43
N PHE A 157 20.47 19.77 10.29
CA PHE A 157 20.14 18.40 9.91
C PHE A 157 18.70 18.25 9.39
N THR A 158 17.75 19.04 9.89
CA THR A 158 16.38 19.05 9.35
C THR A 158 16.27 19.61 7.93
N GLY A 159 17.31 20.30 7.42
CA GLY A 159 17.35 20.89 6.09
C GLY A 159 18.19 20.13 5.07
N VAL A 160 18.73 18.95 5.41
CA VAL A 160 19.60 18.18 4.51
C VAL A 160 18.88 17.63 3.29
N SER A 161 17.59 17.32 3.43
CA SER A 161 16.71 16.92 2.34
C SER A 161 15.43 17.75 2.39
N HIS A 162 14.79 17.95 1.24
CA HIS A 162 13.59 18.78 1.12
C HIS A 162 12.41 17.89 0.70
N PRO A 163 11.21 18.11 1.27
CA PRO A 163 10.01 17.42 0.83
C PRO A 163 9.82 17.56 -0.68
N ILE A 164 9.41 16.48 -1.33
CA ILE A 164 9.04 16.54 -2.74
C ILE A 164 7.70 17.27 -2.89
N LYS A 165 7.63 18.19 -3.85
CA LYS A 165 6.37 18.86 -4.16
C LYS A 165 5.43 17.91 -4.88
N TYR A 166 4.23 17.72 -4.34
CA TYR A 166 3.27 16.76 -4.85
C TYR A 166 2.89 17.04 -6.31
N GLU A 167 2.70 18.31 -6.68
CA GLU A 167 2.41 18.69 -8.06
C GLU A 167 3.56 18.37 -9.02
N LYS A 168 4.83 18.57 -8.59
CA LYS A 168 5.99 18.21 -9.41
C LYS A 168 6.09 16.70 -9.59
N LEU A 169 5.84 15.96 -8.52
CA LEU A 169 5.81 14.50 -8.53
C LEU A 169 4.74 13.97 -9.50
N LEU A 170 3.52 14.50 -9.43
CA LEU A 170 2.43 14.13 -10.33
C LEU A 170 2.72 14.48 -11.79
N ASN A 171 3.28 15.66 -12.07
CA ASN A 171 3.65 16.05 -13.42
C ASN A 171 4.71 15.11 -14.00
N SER A 172 5.77 14.83 -13.23
CA SER A 172 6.81 13.88 -13.64
C SER A 172 6.24 12.47 -13.86
N ALA A 173 5.36 12.01 -12.96
CA ALA A 173 4.69 10.72 -13.10
C ALA A 173 3.83 10.66 -14.38
N ASN A 174 3.08 11.72 -14.68
CA ASN A 174 2.30 11.84 -15.90
C ASN A 174 3.19 11.81 -17.16
N ASP A 175 4.30 12.54 -17.15
CA ASP A 175 5.24 12.56 -18.28
C ASP A 175 5.86 11.18 -18.54
N ILE A 176 6.24 10.47 -17.49
CA ILE A 176 6.75 9.09 -17.61
C ILE A 176 5.69 8.17 -18.18
N LEU A 177 4.44 8.26 -17.70
CA LEU A 177 3.34 7.43 -18.20
C LEU A 177 3.02 7.70 -19.68
N LYS A 178 3.08 8.96 -20.11
CA LYS A 178 2.89 9.34 -21.53
C LYS A 178 3.99 8.76 -22.43
N ASN A 179 5.22 8.73 -21.94
CA ASN A 179 6.38 8.27 -22.71
C ASN A 179 6.61 6.75 -22.62
N SER A 180 6.06 6.07 -21.60
CA SER A 180 6.23 4.64 -21.34
C SER A 180 4.93 3.87 -21.56
N ILE A 181 4.48 3.84 -22.81
CA ILE A 181 3.18 3.26 -23.20
C ILE A 181 3.12 1.76 -22.87
N PHE A 182 4.16 0.98 -23.17
CA PHE A 182 4.09 -0.48 -22.99
C PHE A 182 4.01 -0.92 -21.52
N GLY A 183 4.75 -0.27 -20.61
CA GLY A 183 4.74 -0.62 -19.18
C GLY A 183 3.48 -0.16 -18.45
N SER A 184 2.87 0.95 -18.90
CA SER A 184 1.67 1.54 -18.26
C SER A 184 0.35 0.90 -18.69
N LEU A 185 0.36 0.14 -19.79
CA LEU A 185 -0.81 -0.61 -20.28
C LEU A 185 -1.13 -1.85 -19.45
N PHE A 186 -0.14 -2.40 -18.75
CA PHE A 186 -0.32 -3.59 -17.95
C PHE A 186 -0.55 -3.22 -16.48
N GLY A 187 -1.60 -3.82 -15.90
CA GLY A 187 -1.83 -3.74 -14.47
C GLY A 187 -0.70 -4.37 -13.67
N GLY A 188 -0.65 -4.09 -12.38
CA GLY A 188 0.34 -4.65 -11.45
C GLY A 188 -0.34 -5.30 -10.25
N ARG A 189 0.24 -6.41 -9.77
CA ARG A 189 -0.07 -6.99 -8.47
C ARG A 189 1.12 -6.71 -7.56
N HIS A 190 0.84 -6.13 -6.40
CA HIS A 190 1.86 -5.77 -5.41
C HIS A 190 1.75 -6.76 -4.25
N LEU A 191 2.88 -7.40 -3.93
CA LEU A 191 2.94 -8.44 -2.90
C LEU A 191 3.62 -7.90 -1.64
N SER A 192 3.15 -8.33 -0.47
CA SER A 192 3.92 -8.24 0.77
C SER A 192 5.03 -9.29 0.81
N SER A 193 5.95 -9.17 1.77
CA SER A 193 7.06 -10.10 1.98
C SER A 193 6.64 -11.53 2.33
N ASP A 194 5.39 -11.73 2.77
CA ASP A 194 4.80 -13.06 3.00
C ASP A 194 4.01 -13.60 1.78
N GLY A 195 4.05 -12.90 0.64
CA GLY A 195 3.45 -13.32 -0.63
C GLY A 195 1.97 -12.98 -0.78
N ARG A 196 1.35 -12.26 0.17
CA ARG A 196 -0.04 -11.80 0.02
C ARG A 196 -0.13 -10.62 -0.95
N VAL A 197 -1.23 -10.57 -1.70
CA VAL A 197 -1.52 -9.44 -2.59
C VAL A 197 -2.09 -8.30 -1.76
N ILE A 198 -1.33 -7.22 -1.63
CA ILE A 198 -1.68 -6.05 -0.81
C ILE A 198 -2.32 -4.93 -1.64
N ALA A 199 -2.05 -4.90 -2.94
CA ALA A 199 -2.68 -3.96 -3.86
C ALA A 199 -2.72 -4.51 -5.29
N ILE A 200 -3.72 -4.07 -6.05
CA ILE A 200 -3.85 -4.31 -7.49
C ILE A 200 -4.00 -2.97 -8.18
N THR A 201 -3.12 -2.68 -9.13
CA THR A 201 -3.26 -1.52 -10.01
C THR A 201 -3.78 -2.00 -11.36
N PRO A 202 -4.92 -1.49 -11.86
CA PRO A 202 -5.38 -1.83 -13.20
C PRO A 202 -4.42 -1.28 -14.28
N GLY A 203 -4.47 -1.85 -15.48
CA GLY A 203 -3.80 -1.25 -16.65
C GLY A 203 -4.51 0.04 -17.07
N ARG A 204 -3.78 0.98 -17.68
CA ARG A 204 -4.39 2.23 -18.18
C ARG A 204 -5.52 1.96 -19.17
N ASN A 205 -6.60 2.72 -19.02
CA ASN A 205 -7.68 2.77 -19.98
C ASN A 205 -7.38 3.83 -21.05
N LEU A 206 -6.84 3.41 -22.20
CA LEU A 206 -6.45 4.31 -23.28
C LEU A 206 -7.63 5.02 -23.98
N THR A 207 -8.85 4.49 -23.83
CA THR A 207 -10.04 5.06 -24.48
C THR A 207 -10.82 6.00 -23.57
N ALA A 208 -10.39 6.15 -22.31
CA ALA A 208 -10.98 7.05 -21.33
C ALA A 208 -10.04 8.19 -20.94
N GLY A 209 -10.60 9.25 -20.36
CA GLY A 209 -9.86 10.43 -19.91
C GLY A 209 -8.99 10.18 -18.67
N GLU A 210 -8.28 11.21 -18.21
CA GLU A 210 -7.39 11.13 -17.04
C GLU A 210 -8.16 10.87 -15.73
N ASP A 211 -9.43 11.28 -15.64
CA ASP A 211 -10.31 11.03 -14.49
C ASP A 211 -10.84 9.59 -14.39
N ASP A 212 -10.54 8.74 -15.37
CA ASP A 212 -10.88 7.32 -15.29
C ASP A 212 -10.19 6.67 -14.09
N PRO A 213 -10.89 5.89 -13.24
CA PRO A 213 -10.30 5.29 -12.04
C PRO A 213 -9.06 4.45 -12.32
N ALA A 214 -8.98 3.78 -13.48
CA ALA A 214 -7.79 3.00 -13.83
C ALA A 214 -6.60 3.90 -14.18
N ASN A 215 -6.84 5.02 -14.86
CA ASN A 215 -5.82 6.00 -15.18
C ASN A 215 -5.31 6.73 -13.92
N GLN A 216 -6.21 7.08 -12.98
CA GLN A 216 -5.83 7.65 -11.68
C GLN A 216 -4.99 6.68 -10.84
N ALA A 217 -5.37 5.40 -10.79
CA ALA A 217 -4.61 4.38 -10.07
C ALA A 217 -3.21 4.17 -10.66
N ALA A 218 -3.08 4.19 -11.99
CA ALA A 218 -1.79 4.11 -12.67
C ALA A 218 -0.91 5.34 -12.37
N LEU A 219 -1.49 6.55 -12.35
CA LEU A 219 -0.79 7.78 -11.97
C LEU A 219 -0.29 7.73 -10.54
N LEU A 220 -1.14 7.31 -9.59
CA LEU A 220 -0.76 7.19 -8.19
C LEU A 220 0.37 6.16 -8.01
N ARG A 221 0.30 5.00 -8.67
CA ARG A 221 1.38 4.00 -8.66
C ARG A 221 2.70 4.61 -9.15
N GLN A 222 2.67 5.37 -10.25
CA GLN A 222 3.86 5.99 -10.79
C GLN A 222 4.41 7.07 -9.84
N ALA A 223 3.54 7.87 -9.22
CA ALA A 223 3.94 8.84 -8.21
C ALA A 223 4.59 8.17 -6.99
N GLN A 224 4.04 7.05 -6.51
CA GLN A 224 4.65 6.25 -5.43
C GLN A 224 6.03 5.70 -5.82
N SER A 225 6.18 5.21 -7.06
CA SER A 225 7.47 4.75 -7.56
C SER A 225 8.52 5.87 -7.58
N GLN A 226 8.15 7.06 -8.05
CA GLN A 226 9.04 8.24 -8.03
C GLN A 226 9.36 8.69 -6.60
N PHE A 227 8.38 8.65 -5.70
CA PHE A 227 8.60 8.97 -4.29
C PHE A 227 9.57 7.98 -3.63
N SER A 228 9.44 6.68 -3.91
CA SER A 228 10.37 5.66 -3.44
C SER A 228 11.82 5.94 -3.88
N ILE A 229 12.02 6.35 -5.13
CA ILE A 229 13.35 6.73 -5.63
C ILE A 229 13.86 7.97 -4.89
N HIS A 230 13.00 8.97 -4.70
CA HIS A 230 13.36 10.19 -3.97
C HIS A 230 13.83 9.89 -2.54
N ILE A 231 13.11 9.04 -1.80
CA ILE A 231 13.52 8.73 -0.43
C ILE A 231 14.81 7.89 -0.37
N ASP A 232 15.05 7.02 -1.35
CA ASP A 232 16.29 6.25 -1.46
C ASP A 232 17.50 7.19 -1.54
N PHE A 233 17.45 8.16 -2.47
CA PHE A 233 18.47 9.20 -2.56
C PHE A 233 18.55 10.06 -1.29
N ALA A 234 17.42 10.48 -0.73
CA ALA A 234 17.41 11.29 0.48
C ALA A 234 18.11 10.57 1.64
N VAL A 235 17.84 9.28 1.83
CA VAL A 235 18.43 8.50 2.92
C VAL A 235 19.91 8.22 2.70
N GLN A 236 20.24 7.63 1.54
CA GLN A 236 21.61 7.16 1.26
C GLN A 236 22.58 8.31 1.05
N ALA A 237 22.16 9.36 0.34
CA ALA A 237 23.05 10.44 -0.04
C ALA A 237 23.06 11.60 0.96
N GLN A 238 22.00 11.80 1.76
CA GLN A 238 21.86 13.01 2.59
C GLN A 238 21.70 12.69 4.07
N ILE A 239 20.69 11.93 4.45
CA ILE A 239 20.31 11.72 5.86
C ILE A 239 21.36 10.89 6.59
N LEU A 240 21.73 9.70 6.10
CA LEU A 240 22.70 8.84 6.79
C LEU A 240 24.10 9.45 6.87
N PRO A 241 24.68 10.02 5.79
CA PRO A 241 25.98 10.68 5.88
C PRO A 241 25.98 11.86 6.86
N SER A 242 24.92 12.67 6.84
CA SER A 242 24.77 13.80 7.75
C SER A 242 24.58 13.34 9.20
N LEU A 243 23.78 12.30 9.44
CA LEU A 243 23.60 11.72 10.78
C LEU A 243 24.93 11.24 11.35
N LYS A 244 25.73 10.54 10.53
CA LYS A 244 27.07 10.10 10.92
C LYS A 244 27.98 11.29 11.27
N GLN A 245 27.94 12.36 10.48
CA GLN A 245 28.69 13.58 10.79
C GLN A 245 28.24 14.20 12.13
N LEU A 246 26.93 14.25 12.37
CA LEU A 246 26.35 14.73 13.63
C LEU A 246 26.85 13.92 14.83
N GLN A 247 26.84 12.60 14.73
CA GLN A 247 27.30 11.68 15.79
C GLN A 247 28.81 11.81 16.08
N LEU A 248 29.61 12.23 15.08
CA LEU A 248 31.04 12.47 15.26
C LEU A 248 31.32 13.76 16.04
N GLU A 249 30.50 14.79 15.87
CA GLU A 249 30.73 16.13 16.45
C GLU A 249 29.96 16.38 17.74
N HIS A 250 28.83 15.70 17.93
CA HIS A 250 27.88 16.00 19.00
C HIS A 250 27.32 14.75 19.65
N ARG A 251 27.01 14.86 20.94
CA ARG A 251 26.28 13.83 21.69
C ARG A 251 24.81 14.23 21.82
N PHE A 252 23.92 13.46 21.20
CA PHE A 252 22.48 13.64 21.32
C PHE A 252 21.95 12.73 22.43
N SER A 253 21.73 13.30 23.61
CA SER A 253 21.19 12.55 24.74
C SER A 253 19.68 12.33 24.62
N LYS A 254 19.21 11.26 25.25
CA LYS A 254 17.78 11.01 25.47
C LYS A 254 17.07 12.21 26.12
N ASP A 255 17.68 12.82 27.13
CA ASP A 255 17.11 13.99 27.81
C ASP A 255 16.96 15.20 26.90
N LEU A 256 17.91 15.42 25.98
CA LEU A 256 17.81 16.46 24.96
C LEU A 256 16.60 16.21 24.05
N MET A 257 16.41 14.98 23.56
CA MET A 257 15.27 14.65 22.71
C MET A 257 13.94 14.79 23.43
N ILE A 258 13.85 14.38 24.70
CA ILE A 258 12.66 14.60 25.53
C ILE A 258 12.40 16.11 25.71
N ALA A 259 13.44 16.90 25.95
CA ALA A 259 13.30 18.36 26.09
C ALA A 259 12.83 19.02 24.78
N VAL A 260 13.33 18.57 23.63
CA VAL A 260 12.85 19.01 22.31
C VAL A 260 11.35 18.69 22.15
N CYS A 261 10.93 17.46 22.47
CA CYS A 261 9.52 17.07 22.42
C CYS A 261 8.63 17.93 23.33
N LYS A 262 9.09 18.26 24.54
CA LYS A 262 8.35 19.16 25.47
C LYS A 262 8.15 20.57 24.94
N GLN A 263 9.03 21.05 24.07
CA GLN A 263 8.91 22.39 23.49
C GLN A 263 8.08 22.41 22.21
N SER A 264 7.83 21.25 21.61
CA SER A 264 7.16 21.15 20.33
C SER A 264 5.64 21.30 20.46
N PRO A 265 5.01 22.23 19.72
CA PRO A 265 3.56 22.43 19.79
C PRO A 265 2.75 21.27 19.20
N ILE A 266 3.40 20.35 18.47
CA ILE A 266 2.73 19.21 17.86
C ILE A 266 2.82 17.94 18.70
N VAL A 267 3.65 17.92 19.75
CA VAL A 267 3.73 16.80 20.70
C VAL A 267 2.85 17.12 21.90
N GLN A 268 1.86 16.28 22.17
CA GLN A 268 0.89 16.50 23.25
C GLN A 268 1.47 16.16 24.63
N ASP A 269 0.95 16.82 25.67
CA ASP A 269 1.28 16.55 27.07
C ASP A 269 1.20 15.06 27.41
N GLY A 270 2.23 14.54 28.07
CA GLY A 270 2.32 13.13 28.48
C GLY A 270 2.83 12.19 27.40
N ARG A 271 3.23 12.69 26.21
CA ARG A 271 3.82 11.89 25.11
C ARG A 271 5.31 12.14 24.89
N GLU A 272 5.88 13.13 25.56
CA GLU A 272 7.21 13.66 25.29
C GLU A 272 8.31 12.65 25.59
N ILE A 273 8.11 11.79 26.58
CA ILE A 273 9.05 10.71 26.92
C ILE A 273 9.08 9.66 25.81
N LEU A 274 7.91 9.15 25.38
CA LEU A 274 7.85 8.12 24.34
C LEU A 274 8.38 8.66 23.01
N MET A 275 7.97 9.87 22.62
CA MET A 275 8.44 10.51 21.40
C MET A 275 9.94 10.81 21.48
N GLY A 276 10.42 11.38 22.58
CA GLY A 276 11.84 11.67 22.78
C GLY A 276 12.72 10.42 22.73
N ASN A 277 12.24 9.30 23.28
CA ASN A 277 12.94 8.01 23.18
C ASN A 277 13.00 7.53 21.74
N ALA A 278 11.89 7.63 21.00
CA ALA A 278 11.83 7.22 19.61
C ALA A 278 12.78 8.05 18.72
N LEU A 279 12.88 9.36 18.95
CA LEU A 279 13.84 10.22 18.27
C LEU A 279 15.28 9.88 18.65
N TRP A 280 15.55 9.67 19.94
CA TRP A 280 16.90 9.32 20.41
C TRP A 280 17.40 8.00 19.83
N LEU A 281 16.54 6.98 19.70
CA LEU A 281 16.92 5.68 19.13
C LEU A 281 17.50 5.79 17.72
N GLY A 282 17.01 6.70 16.87
CA GLY A 282 17.62 6.90 15.55
C GLY A 282 19.02 7.51 15.61
N PHE A 283 19.34 8.31 16.64
CA PHE A 283 20.73 8.74 16.89
C PHE A 283 21.63 7.61 17.40
N GLU A 284 21.06 6.51 17.89
CA GLU A 284 21.79 5.28 18.21
C GLU A 284 21.77 4.27 17.04
N ASN A 285 21.22 4.67 15.87
CA ASN A 285 21.00 3.82 14.68
C ASN A 285 20.01 2.66 14.91
N GLU A 286 19.19 2.73 15.96
CA GLU A 286 18.17 1.75 16.31
C GLU A 286 16.82 2.08 15.64
N PHE A 287 16.81 2.15 14.31
CA PHE A 287 15.64 2.59 13.53
C PHE A 287 14.45 1.62 13.62
N GLY A 288 14.72 0.31 13.73
CA GLY A 288 13.69 -0.70 13.94
C GLY A 288 12.93 -0.49 15.26
N LEU A 289 13.64 -0.22 16.36
CA LEU A 289 13.00 0.12 17.63
C LEU A 289 12.31 1.48 17.58
N ALA A 290 12.93 2.45 16.91
CA ALA A 290 12.35 3.79 16.74
C ALA A 290 10.99 3.73 16.04
N ILE A 291 10.86 3.00 14.92
CA ILE A 291 9.62 3.00 14.15
C ILE A 291 8.44 2.38 14.92
N HIS A 292 8.70 1.35 15.73
CA HIS A 292 7.68 0.74 16.61
C HIS A 292 7.14 1.71 17.66
N LEU A 293 7.98 2.63 18.15
CA LEU A 293 7.53 3.72 19.02
C LEU A 293 6.88 4.86 18.21
N LEU A 294 7.44 5.22 17.06
CA LEU A 294 6.98 6.36 16.25
C LEU A 294 5.57 6.15 15.71
N CYS A 295 5.24 5.00 15.12
CA CYS A 295 3.94 4.78 14.47
C CYS A 295 2.71 5.18 15.33
N PRO A 296 2.57 4.70 16.58
CA PRO A 296 1.46 5.12 17.43
C PRO A 296 1.54 6.60 17.86
N GLN A 297 2.75 7.18 17.99
CA GLN A 297 2.89 8.59 18.33
C GLN A 297 2.50 9.51 17.16
N VAL A 298 2.89 9.17 15.93
CA VAL A 298 2.51 9.91 14.72
C VAL A 298 0.99 9.91 14.55
N GLU A 299 0.35 8.74 14.74
CA GLU A 299 -1.11 8.67 14.71
C GLU A 299 -1.77 9.57 15.77
N HIS A 300 -1.18 9.65 16.97
CA HIS A 300 -1.68 10.54 18.01
C HIS A 300 -1.50 12.02 17.67
N ILE A 301 -0.36 12.42 17.08
CA ILE A 301 -0.12 13.80 16.62
C ILE A 301 -1.17 14.18 15.58
N VAL A 302 -1.34 13.35 14.54
CA VAL A 302 -2.30 13.59 13.47
C VAL A 302 -3.72 13.73 14.03
N ARG A 303 -4.14 12.77 14.86
CA ARG A 303 -5.45 12.81 15.52
C ARG A 303 -5.66 14.08 16.32
N SER A 304 -4.68 14.48 17.12
CA SER A 304 -4.79 15.64 18.01
C SER A 304 -4.93 16.93 17.22
N LEU A 305 -4.15 17.10 16.16
CA LEU A 305 -4.24 18.27 15.28
C LEU A 305 -5.57 18.32 14.53
N LEU A 306 -6.06 17.18 14.04
CA LEU A 306 -7.38 17.08 13.41
C LEU A 306 -8.51 17.44 14.38
N LYS A 307 -8.48 16.93 15.62
CA LYS A 307 -9.43 17.31 16.68
C LYS A 307 -9.40 18.80 16.97
N GLN A 308 -8.20 19.40 17.04
CA GLN A 308 -8.05 20.85 17.24
C GLN A 308 -8.63 21.68 16.09
N ALA A 309 -8.62 21.15 14.87
CA ALA A 309 -9.29 21.75 13.70
C ALA A 309 -10.80 21.47 13.63
N GLY A 310 -11.37 20.74 14.59
CA GLY A 310 -12.80 20.42 14.64
C GLY A 310 -13.21 19.18 13.87
N ALA A 311 -12.26 18.38 13.36
CA ALA A 311 -12.57 17.17 12.62
C ALA A 311 -13.11 16.06 13.54
N ILE A 312 -14.05 15.27 13.02
CA ILE A 312 -14.56 14.07 13.70
C ILE A 312 -13.56 12.94 13.45
N THR A 313 -12.92 12.49 14.52
CA THR A 313 -11.82 11.50 14.47
C THR A 313 -12.22 10.14 15.01
N THR A 314 -13.51 9.94 15.22
CA THR A 314 -14.12 8.70 15.71
C THR A 314 -15.15 8.18 14.72
N ASN A 315 -15.51 6.92 14.88
CA ASN A 315 -16.63 6.29 14.18
C ASN A 315 -17.63 5.76 15.22
N LEU A 316 -18.91 6.10 15.02
CA LEU A 316 -20.01 5.67 15.87
C LEU A 316 -20.74 4.49 15.22
N SER A 317 -20.73 3.33 15.88
CA SER A 317 -21.45 2.14 15.41
C SER A 317 -22.96 2.28 15.58
N ILE A 318 -23.72 1.39 14.91
CA ILE A 318 -25.19 1.33 15.04
C ILE A 318 -25.64 1.04 16.48
N ASP A 319 -24.77 0.41 17.29
CA ASP A 319 -25.00 0.10 18.69
C ASP A 319 -24.60 1.25 19.63
N GLY A 320 -24.21 2.41 19.08
CA GLY A 320 -23.79 3.59 19.85
C GLY A 320 -22.39 3.51 20.43
N ILE A 321 -21.54 2.59 19.96
CA ILE A 321 -20.15 2.46 20.41
C ILE A 321 -19.26 3.37 19.55
N GLU A 322 -18.55 4.28 20.21
CA GLU A 322 -17.61 5.18 19.57
C GLU A 322 -16.19 4.61 19.63
N ASN A 323 -15.54 4.49 18.47
CA ASN A 323 -14.15 4.04 18.35
C ASN A 323 -13.29 5.08 17.66
N GLU A 324 -12.05 5.22 18.09
CA GLU A 324 -11.07 6.10 17.44
C GLU A 324 -10.70 5.59 16.05
N ASN A 325 -10.66 6.49 15.07
CA ASN A 325 -10.18 6.18 13.73
C ASN A 325 -8.66 5.96 13.77
N GLY A 326 -8.18 4.97 12.99
CA GLY A 326 -6.76 4.74 12.78
C GLY A 326 -6.15 5.73 11.79
N LEU A 327 -4.82 5.80 11.72
CA LEU A 327 -4.09 6.78 10.90
C LEU A 327 -4.54 6.78 9.43
N SER A 328 -4.73 5.60 8.81
CA SER A 328 -5.20 5.51 7.42
C SER A 328 -6.52 6.26 7.22
N THR A 329 -7.48 6.11 8.13
CA THR A 329 -8.78 6.81 8.05
C THR A 329 -8.65 8.30 8.35
N LEU A 330 -7.80 8.67 9.30
CA LEU A 330 -7.56 10.07 9.65
C LEU A 330 -6.96 10.86 8.49
N MET A 331 -6.08 10.24 7.71
CA MET A 331 -5.42 10.88 6.56
C MET A 331 -6.33 11.03 5.33
N GLU A 332 -7.52 10.42 5.32
CA GLU A 332 -8.55 10.64 4.29
C GLU A 332 -9.49 11.81 4.63
N LEU A 333 -9.41 12.37 5.84
CA LEU A 333 -10.23 13.51 6.22
C LEU A 333 -9.78 14.78 5.47
N PRO A 334 -10.71 15.61 4.98
CA PRO A 334 -10.35 16.83 4.25
C PRO A 334 -9.53 17.82 5.08
N GLU A 335 -9.68 17.80 6.41
CA GLU A 335 -8.89 18.59 7.35
C GLU A 335 -7.40 18.20 7.36
N ALA A 336 -7.03 16.99 6.93
CA ALA A 336 -5.64 16.57 6.84
C ALA A 336 -4.87 17.46 5.86
N GLU A 337 -5.38 17.65 4.63
CA GLU A 337 -4.76 18.56 3.66
C GLU A 337 -4.82 20.02 4.14
N GLN A 338 -5.86 20.40 4.90
CA GLN A 338 -5.94 21.75 5.48
C GLN A 338 -4.89 22.00 6.55
N ILE A 339 -4.43 20.98 7.29
CA ILE A 339 -3.42 21.13 8.33
C ILE A 339 -2.02 20.96 7.75
N PHE A 340 -1.80 19.86 7.03
CA PHE A 340 -0.48 19.44 6.58
C PHE A 340 -0.10 19.99 5.20
N GLY A 341 -1.07 20.44 4.40
CA GLY A 341 -0.84 20.72 2.98
C GLY A 341 -0.75 19.43 2.15
N LYS A 342 -0.79 19.56 0.83
CA LYS A 342 -0.81 18.40 -0.09
C LYS A 342 0.49 17.59 -0.04
N ASP A 343 1.62 18.30 0.01
CA ASP A 343 2.96 17.70 -0.07
C ASP A 343 3.21 16.79 1.14
N LEU A 344 3.04 17.32 2.36
CA LEU A 344 3.20 16.54 3.58
C LEU A 344 2.09 15.49 3.78
N THR A 345 0.86 15.76 3.34
CA THR A 345 -0.23 14.75 3.38
C THR A 345 0.16 13.54 2.54
N PHE A 346 0.62 13.77 1.31
CA PHE A 346 1.10 12.70 0.44
C PHE A 346 2.30 11.96 1.05
N GLU A 347 3.26 12.68 1.63
CA GLU A 347 4.44 12.09 2.28
C GLU A 347 4.04 11.18 3.45
N ILE A 348 3.19 11.66 4.37
CA ILE A 348 2.67 10.88 5.51
C ILE A 348 1.93 9.65 5.01
N LYS A 349 1.04 9.81 4.02
CA LYS A 349 0.27 8.70 3.44
C LYS A 349 1.19 7.64 2.84
N SER A 350 2.15 8.05 2.02
CA SER A 350 3.09 7.16 1.34
C SER A 350 4.00 6.39 2.31
N ILE A 351 4.44 7.03 3.40
CA ILE A 351 5.30 6.39 4.40
C ILE A 351 4.50 5.48 5.34
N PHE A 352 3.36 5.94 5.85
CA PHE A 352 2.70 5.26 6.97
C PHE A 352 1.47 4.43 6.60
N THR A 353 0.69 4.80 5.58
CA THR A 353 -0.69 4.28 5.44
C THR A 353 -1.05 3.64 4.10
N GLU A 354 -0.41 4.06 3.01
CA GLU A 354 -0.74 3.62 1.65
C GLU A 354 -0.18 2.22 1.38
N ALA A 355 -1.03 1.32 0.89
CA ALA A 355 -0.62 -0.05 0.54
C ALA A 355 0.33 -0.10 -0.67
N LEU A 356 0.27 0.91 -1.55
CA LEU A 356 1.24 1.11 -2.65
C LEU A 356 2.52 1.82 -2.18
N GLY A 357 2.52 2.38 -0.97
CA GLY A 357 3.69 2.95 -0.32
C GLY A 357 4.30 1.95 0.67
N TYR A 358 4.96 2.46 1.72
CA TYR A 358 5.66 1.64 2.70
C TYR A 358 4.77 1.09 3.82
N ASN A 359 3.60 1.72 4.02
CA ASN A 359 2.56 1.24 4.93
C ASN A 359 3.04 0.94 6.36
N LEU A 360 4.07 1.67 6.84
CA LEU A 360 4.80 1.32 8.07
C LEU A 360 3.89 1.18 9.29
N ARG A 361 2.87 2.04 9.43
CA ARG A 361 1.96 2.00 10.57
C ARG A 361 1.19 0.68 10.62
N ASN A 362 0.67 0.20 9.48
CA ASN A 362 -0.09 -1.04 9.44
C ASN A 362 0.82 -2.25 9.59
N ASN A 363 2.02 -2.23 9.00
CA ASN A 363 2.99 -3.31 9.15
C ASN A 363 3.44 -3.45 10.62
N VAL A 364 3.72 -2.34 11.32
CA VAL A 364 4.01 -2.34 12.77
C VAL A 364 2.81 -2.86 13.57
N ALA A 365 1.61 -2.32 13.35
CA ALA A 365 0.42 -2.68 14.13
C ALA A 365 0.01 -4.15 13.98
N HIS A 366 0.31 -4.76 12.84
CA HIS A 366 0.03 -6.16 12.56
C HIS A 366 1.22 -7.10 12.84
N GLY A 367 2.36 -6.58 13.31
CA GLY A 367 3.55 -7.39 13.58
C GLY A 367 4.16 -8.02 12.33
N LEU A 368 4.07 -7.31 11.20
CA LEU A 368 4.52 -7.80 9.89
C LEU A 368 5.96 -7.38 9.54
N LEU A 369 6.57 -6.48 10.31
CA LEU A 369 7.98 -6.13 10.12
C LEU A 369 8.87 -7.10 10.88
N ASN A 370 9.79 -7.76 10.17
CA ASN A 370 10.90 -8.47 10.79
C ASN A 370 12.09 -7.52 11.09
N ASP A 371 13.16 -8.04 11.70
CA ASP A 371 14.32 -7.23 12.11
C ASP A 371 14.96 -6.47 10.94
N ASP A 372 15.12 -7.12 9.78
CA ASP A 372 15.71 -6.51 8.57
C ASP A 372 14.79 -5.43 7.97
N GLU A 373 13.50 -5.74 7.81
CA GLU A 373 12.50 -4.82 7.26
C GLU A 373 12.27 -3.61 8.17
N SER A 374 12.39 -3.80 9.48
CA SER A 374 12.23 -2.74 10.46
C SER A 374 13.33 -1.68 10.36
N THR A 375 14.50 -2.03 9.81
CA THR A 375 15.64 -1.13 9.58
C THR A 375 15.75 -0.72 8.10
N SER A 376 14.61 -0.60 7.42
CA SER A 376 14.55 -0.18 6.02
C SER A 376 14.81 1.32 5.80
N ILE A 377 15.08 1.68 4.55
CA ILE A 377 15.14 3.09 4.07
C ILE A 377 13.90 3.87 4.51
N ALA A 378 12.73 3.25 4.46
CA ALA A 378 11.49 3.87 4.88
C ALA A 378 11.46 4.18 6.37
N SER A 379 11.96 3.27 7.23
CA SER A 379 12.06 3.52 8.68
C SER A 379 13.02 4.66 9.00
N ILE A 380 14.16 4.72 8.32
CA ILE A 380 15.16 5.79 8.47
C ILE A 380 14.56 7.13 8.04
N TYR A 381 13.91 7.16 6.87
CA TYR A 381 13.26 8.35 6.35
C TYR A 381 12.12 8.80 7.26
N ALA A 382 11.26 7.88 7.72
CA ALA A 382 10.18 8.17 8.64
C ALA A 382 10.70 8.81 9.94
N TRP A 383 11.75 8.24 10.53
CA TRP A 383 12.38 8.81 11.72
C TRP A 383 12.88 10.24 11.47
N TRP A 384 13.63 10.46 10.38
CA TRP A 384 14.14 11.78 10.03
C TRP A 384 13.01 12.78 9.74
N MET A 385 11.97 12.35 9.04
CA MET A 385 10.79 13.17 8.73
C MET A 385 10.11 13.64 10.02
N ILE A 386 9.90 12.75 11.00
CA ILE A 386 9.27 13.13 12.28
C ILE A 386 10.19 14.05 13.09
N LEU A 387 11.50 13.78 13.12
CA LEU A 387 12.49 14.67 13.73
C LEU A 387 12.43 16.08 13.11
N ARG A 388 12.40 16.17 11.78
CA ARG A 388 12.26 17.41 11.00
C ARG A 388 10.99 18.15 11.39
N LEU A 389 9.83 17.48 11.41
CA LEU A 389 8.55 18.09 11.76
C LEU A 389 8.55 18.65 13.19
N ILE A 390 9.06 17.90 14.16
CA ILE A 390 9.10 18.31 15.56
C ILE A 390 10.01 19.53 15.73
N ILE A 391 11.24 19.49 15.23
CA ILE A 391 12.18 20.63 15.37
C ILE A 391 11.65 21.87 14.64
N ARG A 392 11.17 21.72 13.40
CA ARG A 392 10.64 22.85 12.63
C ARG A 392 9.39 23.45 13.28
N SER A 393 8.54 22.62 13.89
CA SER A 393 7.37 23.12 14.62
C SER A 393 7.73 24.03 15.80
N ILE A 394 8.88 23.82 16.45
CA ILE A 394 9.38 24.69 17.52
C ILE A 394 9.78 26.05 16.95
N VAL A 395 10.51 26.05 15.83
CA VAL A 395 10.98 27.29 15.18
C VAL A 395 9.82 28.15 14.70
N HIS A 396 8.75 27.53 14.19
CA HIS A 396 7.64 28.24 13.55
C HIS A 396 6.38 28.35 14.42
N GLY A 397 6.35 27.68 15.57
CA GLY A 397 5.19 27.59 16.45
C GLY A 397 4.03 26.74 15.91
N LYS A 398 4.19 26.10 14.75
CA LYS A 398 3.19 25.26 14.07
C LYS A 398 3.83 24.43 12.95
N ILE A 399 3.06 23.53 12.35
CA ILE A 399 3.43 22.84 11.09
C ILE A 399 3.38 23.85 9.94
N ILE A 400 4.39 23.83 9.07
CA ILE A 400 4.37 24.55 7.79
C ILE A 400 3.94 23.60 6.68
N LYS A 401 3.08 24.09 5.80
CA LYS A 401 2.49 23.39 4.67
C LYS A 401 3.35 23.43 3.40
N ASP A 402 4.67 23.56 3.56
CA ASP A 402 5.64 23.98 2.52
C ASP A 402 5.39 23.39 1.11
#